data_AF-A0A839NXX8-F1
#
_entry.id   AF-A0A839NXX8-F1
#
_cell.length_a   1.000
_cell.length_b   1.000
_cell.length_c   1.000
_cell.angle_alpha   90.00
_cell.angle_beta   90.00
_cell.angle_gamma   90.00
#
_symmetry.space_group_name_H-M   'P 1'
#
loop_
_entity.id
_entity.type
_entity.pdbx_description
1 polymer ?
#
loop_
_entity_poly.entity_id
_entity_poly.type
_entity_poly.pdbx_seq_one_letter_code
_entity_poly.pdbx_strand_id
1 'polypeptide(L)'
;MTPVIQCLRKVDHASAVADSTAAERVLQALDELESAYRRPSERIVALEAVLHEFDRAGRVNDTPFSRLLRLTVERRQNKWSRYA
;
A
#
# COMPACT_ATOMS: atom_id res chain seq x y z
N MET A 1 -5.26 11.73 12.20
CA MET A 1 -5.21 10.43 11.49
C MET A 1 -4.01 10.47 10.56
N THR A 2 -3.14 9.45 10.54
CA THR A 2 -1.94 9.47 9.68
C THR A 2 -2.27 9.02 8.25
N PRO A 3 -1.51 9.46 7.23
CA PRO A 3 -1.69 8.98 5.84
C PRO A 3 -1.65 7.45 5.71
N VAL A 4 -0.77 6.79 6.47
CA VAL A 4 -0.65 5.31 6.52
C VAL A 4 -1.96 4.67 6.99
N ILE A 5 -2.57 5.16 8.08
CA ILE A 5 -3.85 4.62 8.59
C ILE A 5 -4.98 4.81 7.58
N GLN A 6 -5.01 5.95 6.87
CA GLN A 6 -5.99 6.21 5.82
C GLN A 6 -5.83 5.25 4.64
N CYS A 7 -4.59 5.01 4.20
CA CYS A 7 -4.27 4.05 3.16
C CYS A 7 -4.71 2.63 3.56
N LEU A 8 -4.38 2.19 4.78
CA LEU A 8 -4.78 0.88 5.30
C LEU A 8 -6.30 0.69 5.28
N ARG A 9 -7.08 1.68 5.73
CA ARG A 9 -8.56 1.60 5.67
C ARG A 9 -9.10 1.41 4.25
N LYS A 10 -8.47 2.05 3.26
CA LYS A 10 -8.87 1.91 1.85
C LYS A 10 -8.47 0.55 1.29
N VAL A 11 -7.28 0.07 1.62
CA VAL A 11 -6.79 -1.27 1.26
C VAL A 11 -7.69 -2.34 1.88
N ASP A 12 -8.08 -2.18 3.14
CA ASP A 12 -9.00 -3.06 3.84
C ASP A 12 -10.36 -3.14 3.14
N HIS A 13 -10.93 -1.99 2.82
CA HIS A 13 -12.18 -1.91 2.09
C HIS A 13 -12.08 -2.60 0.72
N ALA A 14 -10.99 -2.36 -0.03
CA ALA A 14 -10.75 -3.02 -1.32
C ALA A 14 -10.63 -4.54 -1.18
N SER A 15 -10.00 -5.02 -0.10
CA SER A 15 -9.87 -6.46 0.18
C SER A 15 -11.21 -7.15 0.48
N ALA A 16 -12.16 -6.43 1.08
CA ALA A 16 -13.46 -6.97 1.47
C ALA A 16 -14.46 -7.06 0.31
N VAL A 17 -14.35 -6.16 -0.68
CA VAL A 17 -15.34 -6.06 -1.78
C VAL A 17 -15.06 -7.08 -2.90
N ALA A 18 -13.82 -7.58 -3.02
CA ALA A 18 -13.39 -8.63 -3.96
C ALA A 18 -13.90 -8.46 -5.41
N ASP A 19 -14.16 -7.23 -5.84
CA ASP A 19 -14.60 -6.88 -7.19
C ASP A 19 -13.39 -6.62 -8.10
N SER A 20 -13.63 -6.53 -9.41
CA SER A 20 -12.60 -6.22 -10.41
C SER A 20 -11.94 -4.84 -10.21
N THR A 21 -12.49 -3.99 -9.35
CA THR A 21 -11.96 -2.64 -9.06
C THR A 21 -11.04 -2.62 -7.83
N ALA A 22 -10.91 -3.74 -7.10
CA ALA A 22 -10.05 -3.82 -5.92
C ALA A 22 -8.60 -3.41 -6.20
N ALA A 23 -8.06 -3.77 -7.37
CA ALA A 23 -6.72 -3.38 -7.80
C ALA A 23 -6.59 -1.86 -8.02
N GLU A 24 -7.57 -1.25 -8.66
CA GLU A 24 -7.59 0.20 -8.91
C GLU A 24 -7.70 0.99 -7.60
N ARG A 25 -8.56 0.54 -6.68
CA ARG A 25 -8.68 1.15 -5.35
C ARG A 25 -7.38 1.08 -4.54
N VAL A 26 -6.64 -0.03 -4.65
CA VAL A 26 -5.32 -0.15 -4.02
C VAL A 26 -4.32 0.84 -4.64
N LEU A 27 -4.28 0.94 -5.96
CA LEU A 27 -3.40 1.90 -6.64
C LEU A 27 -3.69 3.34 -6.21
N GLN A 28 -4.97 3.72 -6.20
CA GLN A 28 -5.40 5.05 -5.76
C GLN A 28 -5.02 5.34 -4.30
N ALA A 29 -5.21 4.36 -3.40
CA ALA A 29 -4.83 4.53 -2.00
C ALA A 29 -3.32 4.75 -1.82
N LEU A 30 -2.49 4.04 -2.59
CA LEU A 30 -1.03 4.19 -2.56
C LEU A 30 -0.57 5.51 -3.22
N ASP A 31 -1.23 5.97 -4.29
CA ASP A 31 -0.95 7.27 -4.91
C ASP A 31 -1.22 8.42 -3.93
N GLU A 32 -2.36 8.36 -3.22
CA GLU A 32 -2.68 9.33 -2.18
C GLU A 32 -1.67 9.29 -1.03
N LEU A 33 -1.27 8.10 -0.59
CA LEU A 33 -0.24 7.93 0.44
C LEU A 33 1.06 8.59 0.01
N GLU A 34 1.56 8.29 -1.18
CA GLU A 34 2.81 8.84 -1.71
C GLU A 34 2.73 10.37 -1.89
N SER A 35 1.56 10.90 -2.28
CA SER A 35 1.34 12.34 -2.44
C SER A 35 1.42 13.12 -1.12
N ALA A 36 1.15 12.46 0.01
CA ALA A 36 1.24 13.06 1.33
C ALA A 36 2.69 13.32 1.79
N TYR A 37 3.68 12.70 1.13
CA TYR A 37 5.10 12.83 1.47
C TYR A 37 5.86 13.54 0.35
N ARG A 38 6.80 14.43 0.74
CA ARG A 38 7.58 15.22 -0.21
C ARG A 38 8.82 14.48 -0.68
N ARG A 39 9.48 13.75 0.22
CA ARG A 39 10.76 13.10 -0.08
C ARG A 39 10.56 11.65 -0.56
N PRO A 40 11.33 11.18 -1.55
CA PRO A 40 11.31 9.78 -1.96
C PRO A 40 11.57 8.80 -0.82
N SER A 41 12.49 9.11 0.10
CA SER A 41 12.77 8.30 1.28
C SER A 41 11.58 8.20 2.23
N GLU A 42 10.84 9.29 2.47
CA GLU A 42 9.62 9.28 3.27
C GLU A 42 8.52 8.42 2.64
N ARG A 43 8.40 8.45 1.30
CA ARG A 43 7.47 7.59 0.56
C ARG A 43 7.80 6.11 0.72
N ILE A 44 9.08 5.75 0.66
CA ILE A 44 9.53 4.36 0.89
C ILE A 44 9.14 3.90 2.29
N VAL A 45 9.46 4.70 3.33
CA VAL A 45 9.11 4.36 4.73
C VAL A 45 7.59 4.23 4.92
N ALA A 46 6.80 5.11 4.29
CA ALA A 46 5.35 5.03 4.37
C ALA A 46 4.80 3.76 3.70
N LEU A 47 5.36 3.37 2.56
CA LEU A 47 5.02 2.13 1.86
C LEU A 47 5.40 0.88 2.68
N GLU A 48 6.56 0.89 3.34
CA GLU A 48 6.98 -0.17 4.28
C GLU A 48 6.01 -0.29 5.45
N ALA A 49 5.62 0.85 6.04
CA ALA A 49 4.68 0.87 7.15
C ALA A 49 3.31 0.28 6.78
N VAL A 50 2.83 0.50 5.55
CA VAL A 50 1.58 -0.12 5.07
C VAL A 50 1.72 -1.64 5.00
N LEU A 51 2.81 -2.17 4.44
CA LEU A 51 3.02 -3.62 4.39
C LEU A 51 3.14 -4.22 5.79
N HIS A 52 3.93 -3.58 6.65
CA HIS A 52 4.13 -4.06 8.01
C HIS A 52 2.82 -4.12 8.81
N GLU A 53 2.00 -3.07 8.76
CA GLU A 53 0.71 -3.06 9.47
C GLU A 53 -0.32 -3.99 8.84
N PHE A 54 -0.32 -4.14 7.51
CA PHE A 54 -1.17 -5.10 6.82
C PHE A 54 -0.82 -6.55 7.20
N ASP A 55 0.48 -6.88 7.24
CA ASP A 55 0.96 -8.19 7.67
C ASP A 55 0.66 -8.42 9.17
N ARG A 56 0.88 -7.41 10.01
CA ARG A 56 0.58 -7.44 11.46
C ARG A 56 -0.91 -7.72 11.75
N ALA A 57 -1.81 -7.29 10.89
CA ALA A 57 -3.24 -7.57 11.02
C ALA A 57 -3.63 -9.04 10.75
N GLY A 58 -2.66 -9.95 10.60
CA GLY A 58 -2.89 -11.38 10.38
C GLY A 58 -3.31 -11.71 8.95
N ARG A 59 -3.09 -10.79 8.01
CA ARG A 59 -3.55 -10.89 6.61
C ARG A 59 -2.51 -11.52 5.67
N VAL A 60 -1.52 -12.17 6.27
CA VAL A 60 -0.42 -12.89 5.62
C VAL A 60 -0.90 -14.17 4.92
N ASN A 61 -2.19 -14.54 5.04
CA ASN A 61 -2.76 -15.56 4.17
C ASN A 61 -2.36 -15.21 2.73
N ASP A 62 -1.71 -16.14 2.03
CA ASP A 62 -1.14 -15.98 0.68
C ASP A 62 -2.29 -15.89 -0.34
N THR A 63 -3.11 -14.87 -0.15
CA THR A 63 -4.28 -14.54 -0.96
C THR A 63 -3.79 -13.80 -2.20
N PRO A 64 -4.54 -13.89 -3.30
CA PRO A 64 -4.26 -13.09 -4.49
C PRO A 64 -4.16 -11.59 -4.17
N PHE A 65 -4.93 -11.10 -3.18
CA PHE A 65 -4.93 -9.71 -2.76
C PHE A 65 -3.64 -9.32 -2.00
N SER A 66 -3.20 -10.12 -1.03
CA SER A 66 -1.96 -9.83 -0.29
C SER A 66 -0.73 -9.87 -1.21
N ARG A 67 -0.71 -10.80 -2.17
CA ARG A 67 0.32 -10.85 -3.22
C ARG A 67 0.29 -9.62 -4.13
N LEU A 68 -0.90 -9.20 -4.58
CA LEU A 68 -1.08 -7.99 -5.38
C LEU A 68 -0.56 -6.75 -4.66
N LEU A 69 -0.92 -6.59 -3.37
CA LEU A 69 -0.48 -5.46 -2.55
C LEU A 69 1.05 -5.44 -2.42
N ARG A 70 1.65 -6.59 -2.08
CA ARG A 70 3.11 -6.74 -1.93
C ARG A 70 3.85 -6.37 -3.20
N LEU A 71 3.46 -6.94 -4.34
CA LEU A 71 4.09 -6.66 -5.64
C LEU A 71 3.93 -5.20 -6.06
N THR A 72 2.76 -4.60 -5.80
CA THR A 72 2.51 -3.19 -6.12
C THR A 72 3.40 -2.27 -5.29
N VAL A 73 3.50 -2.53 -3.99
CA VAL A 73 4.36 -1.76 -3.08
C VAL A 73 5.83 -1.90 -3.45
N GLU A 74 6.31 -3.12 -3.69
CA GLU A 74 7.70 -3.41 -4.06
C GLU A 74 8.10 -2.66 -5.34
N ARG A 75 7.23 -2.64 -6.36
CA ARG A 75 7.46 -1.86 -7.59
C ARG A 75 7.58 -0.36 -7.32
N ARG A 76 6.76 0.19 -6.42
CA ARG A 76 6.77 1.61 -6.06
C ARG A 76 8.00 1.97 -5.23
N GLN A 77 8.43 1.11 -4.31
CA GLN A 77 9.69 1.29 -3.57
C GLN A 77 10.89 1.26 -4.51
N ASN A 78 10.95 0.31 -5.45
CA ASN A 78 11.99 0.24 -6.49
C ASN A 78 11.99 1.44 -7.44
N LYS A 79 10.86 2.12 -7.60
CA LYS A 79 10.78 3.40 -8.31
C LYS A 79 11.43 4.50 -7.48
N TRP A 80 11.03 4.65 -6.21
CA TRP A 80 11.53 5.73 -5.34
C TRP A 80 12.99 5.56 -4.93
N SER A 81 13.51 4.34 -4.82
CA SER A 81 14.90 4.09 -4.49
C SER A 81 15.88 4.66 -5.52
N ARG A 82 15.44 4.84 -6.76
CA ARG A 82 16.23 5.50 -7.82
C ARG A 82 16.30 7.02 -7.66
N TYR A 83 15.46 7.60 -6.81
CA TYR A 83 15.37 9.04 -6.56
C TYR A 83 15.72 9.41 -5.10
N ALA A 84 16.08 8.43 -4.27
CA ALA A 84 16.34 8.60 -2.85
C ALA A 84 17.79 9.03 -2.56
#